data_AF-A0ABD5M1K6-F1
#
_entry.id   AF-A0ABD5M1K6-F1
#
_cell.length_a   1.000
_cell.length_b   1.000
_cell.length_c   1.000
_cell.angle_alpha   90.00
_cell.angle_beta   90.00
_cell.angle_gamma   90.00
#
_symmetry.space_group_name_H-M   'P 1'
#
loop_
_entity.id
_entity.type
_entity.pdbx_description
1 polymer ?
#
loop_
_entity_poly.entity_id
_entity_poly.type
_entity_poly.pdbx_seq_one_letter_code
_entity_poly.pdbx_strand_id
1 'polypeptide(L)'
;MNVTCNRDVSLQVVATGMNNRQVPLRNDNSLYADLYINDKSGEEGEAIFVAKGKMVSIQVSSKLRTNGHVAPGYFSGSGALILTLP
;
A
#
# COMPACT_ATOMS: atom_id res chain seq x y z
N MET A 1 6.45 6.12 5.30
CA MET A 1 7.72 6.12 4.53
C MET A 1 8.07 7.54 4.14
N ASN A 2 9.33 7.85 3.89
CA ASN A 2 9.75 9.21 3.52
C ASN A 2 10.35 9.22 2.11
N VAL A 3 9.98 10.20 1.30
CA VAL A 3 10.46 10.40 -0.06
C VAL A 3 11.12 11.77 -0.18
N THR A 4 12.19 11.87 -0.96
CA THR A 4 12.85 13.14 -1.29
C THR A 4 13.34 13.08 -2.73
N CYS A 5 13.15 14.17 -3.47
CA CYS A 5 13.56 14.29 -4.86
C CYS A 5 14.59 15.43 -5.03
N ASN A 6 15.46 15.31 -6.02
CA ASN A 6 16.45 16.34 -6.37
C ASN A 6 15.92 17.40 -7.35
N ARG A 7 14.66 17.25 -7.79
CA ARG A 7 13.88 18.15 -8.64
C ARG A 7 12.43 18.16 -8.17
N ASP A 8 11.66 19.15 -8.59
CA ASP A 8 10.21 19.19 -8.38
C ASP A 8 9.55 18.11 -9.23
N VAL A 9 8.82 17.19 -8.60
CA VAL A 9 8.21 16.03 -9.25
C VAL A 9 6.85 15.72 -8.64
N SER A 10 5.89 15.33 -9.48
CA SER A 10 4.65 14.69 -9.03
C SER A 10 4.77 13.19 -9.23
N LEU A 11 4.68 12.43 -8.13
CA LEU A 11 4.72 10.97 -8.11
C LEU A 11 3.31 10.43 -8.13
N GLN A 12 3.03 9.40 -8.92
CA GLN A 12 1.85 8.56 -8.68
C GLN A 12 2.26 7.42 -7.77
N VAL A 13 1.55 7.23 -6.66
CA VAL A 13 1.85 6.18 -5.68
C VAL A 13 0.67 5.25 -5.56
N VAL A 14 0.89 3.95 -5.73
CA VAL A 14 -0.13 2.90 -5.63
C VAL A 14 0.35 1.81 -4.67
N ALA A 15 -0.51 1.32 -3.79
CA ALA A 15 -0.23 0.21 -2.90
C ALA A 15 -1.15 -0.96 -3.26
N THR A 16 -0.57 -2.11 -3.61
CA THR A 16 -1.33 -3.24 -4.15
C THR A 16 -0.84 -4.59 -3.64
N GLY A 17 -1.76 -5.55 -3.54
CA GLY A 17 -1.45 -6.95 -3.23
C GLY A 17 -1.58 -7.90 -4.44
N MET A 18 -1.06 -9.12 -4.29
CA MET A 18 -0.95 -10.09 -5.38
C MET A 18 -2.26 -10.81 -5.73
N ASN A 19 -3.30 -10.75 -4.88
CA ASN A 19 -4.56 -11.47 -5.09
C ASN A 19 -5.71 -10.48 -5.23
N ASN A 20 -6.15 -10.20 -6.46
CA ASN A 20 -7.19 -9.21 -6.74
C ASN A 20 -6.99 -7.92 -5.95
N ARG A 21 -5.77 -7.37 -6.00
CA ARG A 21 -5.40 -6.10 -5.36
C ARG A 21 -5.30 -6.13 -3.82
N GLN A 22 -5.67 -7.25 -3.20
CA GLN A 22 -5.55 -7.46 -1.76
C GLN A 22 -4.27 -8.22 -1.44
N VAL A 23 -3.75 -8.02 -0.24
CA VAL A 23 -2.62 -8.81 0.27
C VAL A 23 -3.18 -10.07 0.92
N PRO A 24 -3.04 -11.27 0.30
CA PRO A 24 -3.40 -12.50 0.97
C PRO A 24 -2.45 -12.73 2.15
N LEU A 25 -3.00 -12.99 3.34
CA LEU A 25 -2.23 -13.24 4.56
C LEU A 25 -2.20 -14.73 4.93
N ARG A 26 -3.07 -15.52 4.29
CA ARG A 26 -3.20 -16.97 4.41
C ARG A 26 -3.45 -17.55 3.01
N ASN A 27 -2.98 -18.77 2.78
CA ASN A 27 -3.11 -19.44 1.47
C ASN A 27 -4.55 -19.88 1.15
N ASP A 28 -5.41 -20.00 2.17
CA ASP A 28 -6.82 -20.38 2.04
C ASP A 28 -7.74 -19.18 1.78
N ASN A 29 -7.19 -17.96 1.61
CA ASN A 29 -7.91 -16.71 1.45
C ASN A 29 -8.89 -16.39 2.60
N SER A 30 -8.76 -17.04 3.76
CA SER A 30 -9.58 -16.75 4.96
C SER A 30 -9.25 -15.38 5.56
N LEU A 31 -8.03 -14.89 5.34
CA LEU A 31 -7.52 -13.63 5.87
C LEU A 31 -6.72 -12.88 4.80
N TYR A 32 -7.03 -11.62 4.61
CA TYR A 32 -6.36 -10.70 3.69
C TYR A 32 -6.31 -9.29 4.27
N ALA A 33 -5.53 -8.41 3.64
CA ALA A 33 -5.45 -7.00 4.01
C ALA A 33 -5.72 -6.09 2.81
N ASP A 34 -6.55 -5.08 3.05
CA ASP A 34 -6.70 -3.91 2.17
C ASP A 34 -5.60 -2.92 2.53
N LEU A 35 -4.89 -2.38 1.54
CA LEU A 35 -3.85 -1.37 1.71
C LEU A 35 -4.40 0.04 1.49
N TYR A 36 -3.85 1.02 2.20
CA TYR A 36 -4.24 2.42 2.10
C TYR A 36 -3.02 3.33 2.00
N ILE A 37 -3.16 4.41 1.25
CA ILE A 37 -2.19 5.51 1.15
C ILE A 37 -2.87 6.78 1.62
N ASN A 38 -2.32 7.44 2.65
CA ASN A 38 -2.88 8.65 3.27
C ASN A 38 -4.42 8.56 3.48
N ASP A 39 -4.86 7.43 4.05
CA ASP A 39 -6.26 7.09 4.33
C ASP A 39 -7.18 6.88 3.11
N LYS A 40 -6.63 6.94 1.89
CA LYS A 40 -7.32 6.56 0.64
C LYS A 40 -7.00 5.13 0.25
N SER A 41 -7.87 4.53 -0.57
CA SER A 41 -7.64 3.20 -1.11
C SER A 41 -6.29 3.14 -1.82
N GLY A 42 -5.41 2.22 -1.41
CA GLY A 42 -4.08 2.07 -1.99
C GLY A 42 -4.11 1.80 -3.49
N GLU A 43 -5.20 1.19 -3.96
CA GLU A 43 -5.45 0.83 -5.36
C GLU A 43 -5.87 2.00 -6.24
N GLU A 44 -6.57 2.98 -5.69
CA GLU A 44 -6.86 4.22 -6.40
C GLU A 44 -5.57 5.03 -6.58
N GLY A 45 -4.65 4.85 -5.64
CA GLY A 45 -3.39 5.56 -5.57
C GLY A 45 -3.56 7.04 -5.26
N GLU A 46 -2.43 7.74 -5.20
CA GLU A 46 -2.40 9.16 -4.90
C GLU A 46 -1.27 9.86 -5.65
N ALA A 47 -1.60 11.04 -6.18
CA ALA A 47 -0.61 11.96 -6.73
C ALA A 47 0.03 12.75 -5.58
N ILE A 48 1.35 12.63 -5.44
CA ILE A 48 2.12 13.25 -4.36
C ILE A 48 3.16 14.17 -4.97
N PHE A 49 3.04 15.47 -4.71
CA PHE A 49 4.03 16.46 -5.11
C PHE A 49 5.20 16.49 -4.12
N VAL A 50 6.41 16.34 -4.64
CA VAL A 50 7.66 16.41 -3.88
C VAL A 50 8.49 17.57 -4.43
N ALA A 51 8.59 18.65 -3.66
CA ALA A 51 9.45 19.78 -3.99
C ALA A 51 10.94 19.40 -3.85
N LYS A 52 11.79 20.02 -4.66
CA LYS A 52 13.24 19.81 -4.67
C LYS A 52 13.84 19.92 -3.26
N GLY A 53 14.50 18.86 -2.82
CA GLY A 53 15.19 18.79 -1.53
C GLY A 53 14.27 18.78 -0.31
N LYS A 54 12.95 18.71 -0.50
CA LYS A 54 11.97 18.58 0.59
C LYS A 54 11.59 17.13 0.79
N MET A 55 11.48 16.73 2.05
CA MET A 55 11.01 15.42 2.45
C MET A 55 9.49 15.44 2.57
N VAL A 56 8.84 14.44 1.97
CA VAL A 56 7.40 14.20 2.10
C VAL A 56 7.20 12.83 2.74
N SER A 57 6.31 12.75 3.72
CA SER A 57 5.92 11.49 4.36
C SER A 57 4.68 10.93 3.66
N ILE A 58 4.76 9.67 3.26
CA ILE A 58 3.64 8.89 2.72
C ILE A 58 3.24 7.88 3.79
N GLN A 59 2.00 7.95 4.26
CA GLN A 59 1.48 7.00 5.23
C GLN A 59 0.89 5.80 4.49
N VAL A 60 1.43 4.62 4.78
CA VAL A 60 0.89 3.34 4.30
C VAL A 60 0.31 2.62 5.50
N SER A 61 -0.96 2.26 5.41
CA SER A 61 -1.66 1.49 6.44
C SER A 61 -2.35 0.27 5.82
N SER A 62 -2.72 -0.67 6.66
CA SER A 62 -3.45 -1.87 6.23
C SER A 62 -4.63 -2.13 7.15
N LYS A 63 -5.71 -2.67 6.58
CA LYS A 63 -6.89 -3.10 7.34
C LYS A 63 -7.13 -4.58 7.09
N LEU A 64 -7.15 -5.35 8.17
CA LEU A 64 -7.45 -6.78 8.09
C LEU A 64 -8.90 -7.01 7.69
N ARG A 65 -9.09 -8.02 6.84
CA ARG A 65 -10.37 -8.50 6.36
C ARG A 65 -10.39 -10.01 6.42
N THR A 66 -11.53 -10.56 6.81
CA THR A 66 -11.72 -11.99 6.95
C THR A 66 -12.76 -12.48 5.95
N ASN A 67 -12.58 -13.69 5.46
CA ASN A 67 -13.57 -14.44 4.70
C ASN A 67 -13.84 -15.77 5.42
N GLY A 68 -14.96 -15.84 6.12
CA GLY A 68 -15.30 -17.01 6.93
C GLY A 68 -14.44 -17.16 8.17
N HIS A 69 -14.15 -18.40 8.55
CA HIS A 69 -13.41 -18.72 9.77
C HIS A 69 -11.91 -18.57 9.56
N VAL A 70 -11.25 -17.85 10.46
CA VAL A 70 -9.80 -17.70 10.47
C VAL A 70 -9.22 -18.59 11.56
N ALA A 71 -8.52 -19.65 11.15
CA ALA A 71 -7.84 -20.54 12.09
C ALA A 71 -6.81 -19.75 12.94
N PRO A 72 -6.62 -20.09 14.23
CA PRO A 72 -5.64 -19.44 15.09
C PRO A 72 -4.21 -19.64 14.57
N GLY A 73 -3.31 -18.72 14.95
CA GLY A 73 -1.89 -18.79 14.61
C GLY A 73 -1.41 -17.64 13.73
N TYR A 74 -0.11 -17.65 13.42
CA TYR A 74 0.54 -16.60 12.66
C TYR A 74 0.00 -16.49 11.22
N PHE A 75 0.12 -15.31 10.65
CA PHE A 75 -0.19 -15.01 9.26
C PHE A 75 0.80 -13.98 8.74
N SER A 76 1.04 -14.00 7.44
CA SER A 76 1.97 -13.10 6.78
C SER A 76 1.61 -12.99 5.31
N GLY A 77 1.81 -11.82 4.74
CA GLY A 77 1.68 -11.59 3.32
C GLY A 77 2.51 -10.40 2.89
N SER A 78 2.63 -10.25 1.59
CA SER A 78 3.41 -9.18 0.97
C SER A 78 2.56 -8.42 -0.03
N GLY A 79 2.69 -7.10 0.01
CA GLY A 79 2.19 -6.21 -1.02
C GLY A 79 3.36 -5.47 -1.69
N ALA A 80 3.04 -4.76 -2.76
CA ALA A 80 3.95 -3.87 -3.44
C ALA A 80 3.48 -2.42 -3.25
N LEU A 81 4.45 -1.52 -3.11
CA LEU A 81 4.24 -0.10 -3.26
C LEU A 81 4.93 0.35 -4.55
N ILE A 82 4.15 0.87 -5.48
CA ILE A 82 4.59 1.26 -6.81
C ILE A 82 4.63 2.79 -6.85
N LEU A 83 5.79 3.34 -7.17
CA LEU A 83 5.98 4.77 -7.39
C LEU A 83 6.30 4.98 -8.87
N THR A 84 5.44 5.70 -9.56
CA THR A 84 5.62 6.06 -10.97
C THR A 84 6.01 7.53 -11.11
N LEU A 85 7.07 7.75 -11.86
CA LEU A 85 7.52 9.05 -12.34
C LEU A 85 6.98 9.25 -13.76
N PRO A 86 6.48 10.44 -14.11
CA PRO A 86 6.18 10.78 -15.50
C PRO A 86 7.43 10.87 -16.37
#